data_AF-A0A7F8RBN4-F1
#
_entry.id   AF-A0A7F8RBN4-F1
#
_cell.length_a   1.000
_cell.length_b   1.000
_cell.length_c   1.000
_cell.angle_alpha   90.00
_cell.angle_beta   90.00
_cell.angle_gamma   90.00
#
_symmetry.space_group_name_H-M   'P 1'
#
loop_
_entity.id
_entity.type
_entity.pdbx_description
1 polymer ?
#
loop_
_entity_poly.entity_id
_entity_poly.type
_entity_poly.pdbx_seq_one_letter_code
_entity_poly.pdbx_strand_id
1 'polypeptide(L)'
;MFSTSAKACMDAEGRFFIDRPGTYFGPILDYLRSERLPTHHIPEVYREAQFYAIKPLVKLLEDMPQIFGEQVARKQFLLRVPGYGENLELMVRLARAEAVAARRSMVLVCTVRTEEDAARCADALRLLEAEKRSVVKFGPWKAAPQVKDLLDCVKMDITAQGYQVYYEPYSERTLRAKYFSYFYTFVFIWW
;
A
#
# COMPACT_ATOMS: atom_id res chain seq x y z
N MET A 1 4.82 32.24 8.25
CA MET A 1 4.84 32.10 9.72
C MET A 1 5.80 33.12 10.33
N PHE A 2 7.12 32.99 10.13
CA PHE A 2 8.12 33.85 10.79
C PHE A 2 8.44 35.18 10.09
N SER A 3 7.96 35.39 8.86
CA SER A 3 8.20 36.61 8.06
C SER A 3 6.96 37.48 7.86
N THR A 4 5.80 37.03 8.35
CA THR A 4 4.49 37.65 8.16
C THR A 4 3.93 38.10 9.49
N SER A 5 3.24 39.25 9.57
CA SER A 5 2.55 39.76 10.77
C SER A 5 1.36 38.89 11.27
N ALA A 6 1.22 37.67 10.76
CA ALA A 6 0.21 36.73 11.23
C ALA A 6 0.44 36.46 12.73
N LYS A 7 -0.62 36.55 13.54
CA LYS A 7 -0.55 36.26 14.98
C LYS A 7 -0.13 34.81 15.19
N ALA A 8 1.13 34.61 15.52
CA ALA A 8 1.62 33.31 15.95
C ALA A 8 1.13 33.03 17.37
N CYS A 9 0.75 31.79 17.63
CA CYS A 9 0.50 31.34 18.99
C CYS A 9 1.85 31.23 19.71
N MET A 10 1.99 31.99 20.80
CA MET A 10 3.16 31.96 21.67
C MET A 10 2.72 31.60 23.09
N ASP A 11 3.57 30.90 23.81
CA ASP A 11 3.40 30.71 25.25
C ASP A 11 3.90 31.92 26.06
N ALA A 12 3.82 31.83 27.39
CA ALA A 12 4.24 32.89 28.31
C ALA A 12 5.74 33.20 28.22
N GLU A 13 6.56 32.25 27.72
CA GLU A 13 7.99 32.42 27.51
C GLU A 13 8.33 32.94 26.10
N GLY A 14 7.33 33.23 25.27
CA GLY A 14 7.51 33.74 23.90
C GLY A 14 7.94 32.67 22.89
N ARG A 15 7.80 31.38 23.21
CA ARG A 15 8.10 30.29 22.28
C ARG A 15 6.92 30.08 21.34
N PHE A 16 7.22 29.87 20.07
CA PHE A 16 6.20 29.60 19.05
C PHE A 16 5.63 28.20 19.21
N PHE A 17 4.30 28.11 19.20
CA PHE A 17 3.60 26.82 19.13
C PHE A 17 3.31 26.44 17.68
N ILE A 18 3.62 25.19 17.34
CA ILE A 18 3.29 24.56 16.07
C ILE A 18 2.58 23.25 16.40
N ASP A 19 1.34 23.11 15.94
CA ASP A 19 0.53 21.90 16.17
C ASP A 19 0.94 20.76 15.23
N ARG A 20 2.19 20.29 15.40
CA ARG A 20 2.79 19.18 14.65
C ARG A 20 3.72 18.36 15.54
N PRO A 21 3.86 17.06 15.27
CA PRO A 21 4.85 16.23 15.96
C PRO A 21 6.27 16.72 15.64
N GLY A 22 7.06 16.99 16.67
CA GLY A 22 8.43 17.48 16.53
C GLY A 22 9.44 16.46 15.97
N THR A 23 9.07 15.17 15.91
CA THR A 23 9.97 14.04 15.57
C THR A 23 10.76 14.25 14.28
N TYR A 24 10.12 14.81 13.25
CA TYR A 24 10.73 15.01 11.93
C TYR A 24 11.04 16.48 11.62
N PHE A 25 10.95 17.36 12.62
CA PHE A 25 11.30 18.77 12.44
C PHE A 25 12.81 19.01 12.36
N GLY A 26 13.62 18.14 12.98
CA GLY A 26 15.09 18.22 12.89
C GLY A 26 15.62 18.24 11.46
N PRO A 27 15.29 17.24 10.61
CA PRO A 27 15.67 17.24 9.20
C PRO A 27 15.16 18.46 8.41
N ILE A 28 13.96 18.97 8.73
CA ILE A 28 13.44 20.20 8.12
C ILE A 28 14.35 21.39 8.46
N LEU A 29 14.75 21.51 9.72
CA LEU A 29 15.61 22.59 10.19
C LEU A 29 17.03 22.50 9.62
N ASP A 30 17.57 21.28 9.49
CA ASP A 30 18.89 21.05 8.88
C ASP A 30 18.92 21.47 7.42
N TYR A 31 17.85 21.17 6.66
CA TYR A 31 17.70 21.65 5.29
C TYR A 31 17.63 23.17 5.24
N LEU A 32 16.83 23.82 6.09
CA LEU A 32 16.71 25.28 6.12
C LEU A 32 18.02 25.98 6.51
N ARG A 33 18.89 25.32 7.28
CA ARG A 33 20.17 25.88 7.74
C ARG A 33 21.34 25.63 6.79
N SER A 34 21.35 24.48 6.13
CA SER A 34 22.55 23.98 5.44
C SER A 34 22.27 23.30 4.10
N GLU A 35 21.02 23.30 3.65
CA GLU A 35 20.53 22.58 2.46
C GLU A 35 20.78 21.06 2.51
N ARG A 36 21.10 20.53 3.69
CA ARG A 36 21.34 19.09 3.90
C ARG A 36 20.02 18.32 3.74
N LEU A 37 20.05 17.34 2.84
CA LEU A 37 18.90 16.46 2.59
C LEU A 37 18.80 15.34 3.64
N PRO A 38 17.58 14.90 3.98
CA PRO A 38 17.37 13.75 4.85
C PRO A 38 17.85 12.47 4.17
N THR A 39 18.42 11.55 4.94
CA THR A 39 18.82 10.20 4.48
C THR A 39 17.94 9.09 5.05
N HIS A 40 17.08 9.42 6.01
CA HIS A 40 16.18 8.51 6.70
C HIS A 40 14.79 9.14 6.81
N HIS A 41 13.77 8.31 6.99
CA HIS A 41 12.38 8.76 7.18
C HIS A 41 11.88 9.71 6.07
N ILE A 42 12.27 9.42 4.82
CA ILE A 42 11.97 10.25 3.65
C ILE A 42 10.47 10.50 3.51
N PRO A 43 9.57 9.50 3.62
CA PRO A 43 8.12 9.73 3.54
C PRO A 43 7.58 10.65 4.64
N GLU A 44 8.11 10.53 5.86
CA GLU A 44 7.72 11.38 6.98
C GLU A 44 8.19 12.82 6.81
N VAL A 45 9.47 13.01 6.44
CA VAL A 45 10.03 14.34 6.19
C VAL A 45 9.35 15.01 4.99
N TYR A 46 8.99 14.25 3.96
CA TYR A 46 8.22 14.75 2.82
C TYR A 46 6.86 15.34 3.26
N ARG A 47 6.11 14.63 4.12
CA ARG A 47 4.84 15.14 4.67
C ARG A 47 5.03 16.42 5.49
N GLU A 48 6.09 16.50 6.29
CA GLU A 48 6.40 17.73 7.03
C GLU A 48 6.80 18.87 6.08
N ALA A 49 7.64 18.62 5.07
CA ALA A 49 8.05 19.62 4.09
C ALA A 49 6.85 20.21 3.32
N GLN A 50 5.87 19.37 2.98
CA GLN A 50 4.60 19.81 2.40
C GLN A 50 3.81 20.69 3.37
N PHE A 51 3.68 20.27 4.64
CA PHE A 51 2.97 21.05 5.67
C PHE A 51 3.59 22.44 5.87
N TYR A 52 4.92 22.53 5.97
CA TYR A 52 5.64 23.80 6.09
C TYR A 52 5.76 24.56 4.76
N ALA A 53 5.23 24.02 3.66
CA ALA A 53 5.28 24.59 2.32
C ALA A 53 6.70 24.92 1.83
N ILE A 54 7.69 24.09 2.17
CA ILE A 54 9.10 24.25 1.76
C ILE A 54 9.27 23.69 0.36
N LYS A 55 8.78 24.43 -0.64
CA LYS A 55 8.70 23.98 -2.05
C LYS A 55 10.02 23.44 -2.62
N PRO A 56 11.20 24.04 -2.35
CA PRO A 56 12.46 23.50 -2.86
C PRO A 56 12.77 22.10 -2.31
N LEU A 57 12.56 21.88 -1.01
CA LEU A 57 12.73 20.56 -0.38
C LEU A 57 11.73 19.55 -0.93
N VAL A 58 10.45 19.93 -1.03
CA VAL A 58 9.39 19.06 -1.57
C VAL A 58 9.78 18.51 -2.95
N LYS A 59 10.28 19.36 -3.86
CA LYS A 59 10.74 18.94 -5.19
C LYS A 59 11.91 17.97 -5.13
N LEU A 60 12.93 18.25 -4.29
CA LEU A 60 14.09 17.36 -4.14
C LEU A 60 13.69 16.00 -3.58
N LEU A 61 12.71 15.95 -2.68
CA LEU A 61 12.20 14.71 -2.11
C LEU A 61 11.32 13.93 -3.11
N GLU A 62 10.58 14.61 -3.99
CA GLU A 62 9.78 13.98 -5.05
C GLU A 62 10.63 13.14 -6.02
N ASP A 63 11.88 13.57 -6.25
CA ASP A 63 12.84 12.84 -7.08
C ASP A 63 13.51 11.67 -6.34
N MET A 64 13.35 11.56 -5.02
CA MET A 64 13.93 10.44 -4.27
C MET A 64 13.19 9.14 -4.54
N PRO A 65 13.89 7.99 -4.61
CA PRO A 65 13.29 6.70 -4.99
C PRO A 65 12.04 6.31 -4.19
N GLN A 66 11.99 6.63 -2.90
CA GLN A 66 10.87 6.30 -2.02
C GLN A 66 9.59 7.08 -2.37
N ILE A 67 9.73 8.35 -2.74
CA ILE A 67 8.58 9.19 -3.10
C ILE A 67 8.21 8.99 -4.56
N PHE A 68 9.20 9.04 -5.46
CA PHE A 68 8.99 8.79 -6.89
C PHE A 68 8.39 7.41 -7.14
N GLY A 69 8.98 6.37 -6.52
CA GLY A 69 8.53 4.99 -6.67
C GLY A 69 7.09 4.79 -6.20
N GLU A 70 6.70 5.43 -5.09
CA GLU A 70 5.32 5.35 -4.58
C GLU A 70 4.35 6.15 -5.46
N GLN A 71 4.64 7.44 -5.70
CA GLN A 71 3.70 8.37 -6.32
C GLN A 71 3.57 8.19 -7.83
N VAL A 72 4.68 7.87 -8.50
CA VAL A 72 4.75 7.83 -9.97
C VAL A 72 4.75 6.39 -10.48
N ALA A 73 5.53 5.49 -9.89
CA ALA A 73 5.58 4.12 -10.41
C ALA A 73 4.40 3.27 -9.90
N ARG A 74 4.31 3.07 -8.57
CA ARG A 74 3.34 2.16 -7.95
C ARG A 74 1.91 2.64 -8.16
N LYS A 75 1.59 3.89 -7.81
CA LYS A 75 0.21 4.40 -7.96
C LYS A 75 -0.27 4.40 -9.41
N GLN A 76 0.57 4.76 -10.38
CA GLN A 76 0.18 4.69 -11.80
C GLN A 76 -0.07 3.26 -12.27
N PHE A 77 0.67 2.30 -11.73
CA PHE A 77 0.39 0.89 -11.97
C PHE A 77 -0.98 0.49 -11.37
N LEU A 78 -1.22 0.81 -10.10
CA LEU A 78 -2.47 0.42 -9.41
C LEU A 78 -3.72 1.00 -10.05
N LEU A 79 -3.65 2.22 -10.60
CA LEU A 79 -4.75 2.82 -11.38
C LEU A 79 -5.11 2.02 -12.64
N ARG A 80 -4.22 1.15 -13.14
CA ARG A 80 -4.44 0.28 -14.30
C ARG A 80 -4.90 -1.12 -13.91
N VAL A 81 -5.00 -1.42 -12.60
CA VAL A 81 -5.50 -2.70 -12.09
C VAL A 81 -7.00 -2.52 -11.81
N PRO A 82 -7.90 -3.19 -12.56
CA PRO A 82 -9.34 -3.03 -12.38
C PRO A 82 -9.79 -3.38 -10.97
N GLY A 83 -10.61 -2.52 -10.37
CA GLY A 83 -11.24 -2.74 -9.07
C GLY A 83 -10.26 -2.87 -7.91
N TYR A 84 -9.03 -2.33 -8.02
CA TYR A 84 -7.98 -2.56 -7.02
C TYR A 84 -8.42 -2.20 -5.59
N GLY A 85 -9.02 -1.03 -5.39
CA GLY A 85 -9.48 -0.57 -4.08
C GLY A 85 -10.63 -1.41 -3.54
N GLU A 86 -11.63 -1.68 -4.39
CA GLU A 86 -12.80 -2.49 -4.04
C GLU A 86 -12.40 -3.93 -3.68
N ASN A 87 -11.43 -4.49 -4.41
CA ASN A 87 -10.88 -5.81 -4.15
C ASN A 87 -10.11 -5.86 -2.83
N LEU A 88 -9.32 -4.82 -2.50
CA LEU A 88 -8.67 -4.71 -1.19
C LEU A 88 -9.68 -4.69 -0.05
N GLU A 89 -10.74 -3.89 -0.18
CA GLU A 89 -11.81 -3.85 0.82
C GLU A 89 -12.50 -5.21 0.96
N LEU A 90 -12.80 -5.88 -0.16
CA LEU A 90 -13.41 -7.20 -0.15
C LEU A 90 -12.51 -8.23 0.55
N MET A 91 -11.19 -8.21 0.29
CA MET A 91 -10.23 -9.08 0.99
C MET A 91 -10.32 -8.87 2.50
N VAL A 92 -10.28 -7.62 2.97
CA VAL A 92 -10.33 -7.32 4.40
C VAL A 92 -11.67 -7.77 5.01
N ARG A 93 -12.79 -7.59 4.31
CA ARG A 93 -14.11 -8.04 4.79
C ARG A 93 -14.17 -9.56 4.92
N LEU A 94 -13.71 -10.30 3.92
CA LEU A 94 -13.65 -11.76 3.96
C LEU A 94 -12.74 -12.26 5.09
N ALA A 95 -11.53 -11.67 5.21
CA ALA A 95 -10.59 -12.02 6.25
C ALA A 95 -11.17 -11.83 7.66
N ARG A 96 -11.90 -10.75 7.90
CA ARG A 96 -12.57 -10.48 9.19
C ARG A 96 -13.72 -11.46 9.46
N ALA A 97 -14.50 -11.80 8.44
CA ALA A 97 -15.61 -12.74 8.56
C ALA A 97 -15.12 -14.16 8.95
N GLU A 98 -13.97 -14.57 8.44
CA GLU A 98 -13.34 -15.85 8.77
C GLU A 98 -12.57 -15.85 10.11
N ALA A 99 -12.22 -14.67 10.64
CA ALA A 99 -11.42 -14.54 11.86
C ALA A 99 -12.17 -14.89 13.16
N VAL A 100 -13.47 -15.20 13.08
CA VAL A 100 -14.30 -15.46 14.26
C VAL A 100 -13.76 -16.68 15.00
N ALA A 101 -13.22 -16.44 16.20
CA ALA A 101 -12.56 -17.45 17.03
C ALA A 101 -11.31 -18.11 16.41
N ALA A 102 -10.67 -17.47 15.42
CA ALA A 102 -9.48 -18.00 14.74
C ALA A 102 -8.31 -17.00 14.76
N ARG A 103 -7.12 -17.45 15.18
CA ARG A 103 -5.88 -16.63 15.17
C ARG A 103 -5.50 -16.18 13.76
N ARG A 104 -5.90 -16.97 12.76
CA ARG A 104 -5.60 -16.76 11.35
C ARG A 104 -6.85 -16.90 10.51
N SER A 105 -6.94 -16.09 9.46
CA SER A 105 -7.91 -16.26 8.37
C SER A 105 -7.22 -16.26 7.02
N MET A 106 -7.88 -16.80 5.99
CA MET A 106 -7.26 -17.09 4.70
C MET A 106 -8.13 -16.58 3.55
N VAL A 107 -7.64 -15.59 2.81
CA VAL A 107 -8.35 -15.10 1.63
C VAL A 107 -7.70 -15.65 0.37
N LEU A 108 -8.48 -16.36 -0.43
CA LEU A 108 -8.04 -16.85 -1.73
C LEU A 108 -8.06 -15.71 -2.75
N VAL A 109 -6.92 -15.51 -3.41
CA VAL A 109 -6.73 -14.46 -4.41
C VAL A 109 -6.36 -15.09 -5.75
N CYS A 110 -7.04 -14.66 -6.81
CA CYS A 110 -6.69 -14.97 -8.18
C CYS A 110 -6.08 -13.73 -8.84
N THR A 111 -4.87 -13.85 -9.37
CA THR A 111 -4.19 -12.76 -10.09
C THR A 111 -3.98 -13.17 -11.53
N VAL A 112 -4.49 -12.37 -12.45
CA VAL A 112 -4.33 -12.60 -13.89
C VAL A 112 -3.74 -11.38 -14.56
N ARG A 113 -2.68 -11.58 -15.34
CA ARG A 113 -2.00 -10.47 -16.01
C ARG A 113 -2.69 -10.15 -17.33
N THR A 114 -2.94 -11.16 -18.17
CA THR A 114 -3.50 -10.96 -19.50
C THR A 114 -4.91 -11.52 -19.64
N GLU A 115 -5.59 -11.14 -20.72
CA GLU A 115 -6.90 -11.72 -21.07
C GLU A 115 -6.82 -13.22 -21.30
N GLU A 116 -5.71 -13.71 -21.87
CA GLU A 116 -5.47 -15.14 -22.06
C GLU A 116 -5.34 -15.87 -20.72
N ASP A 117 -4.66 -15.28 -19.73
CA ASP A 117 -4.59 -15.83 -18.38
C ASP A 117 -5.97 -15.84 -17.71
N ALA A 118 -6.77 -14.80 -17.90
CA ALA A 118 -8.15 -14.73 -17.42
C ALA A 118 -9.02 -15.85 -18.01
N ALA A 119 -8.87 -16.12 -19.32
CA ALA A 119 -9.56 -17.23 -19.97
C ALA A 119 -9.09 -18.60 -19.42
N ARG A 120 -7.79 -18.77 -19.17
CA ARG A 120 -7.23 -20.01 -18.62
C ARG A 120 -7.73 -20.30 -17.22
N CYS A 121 -7.85 -19.29 -16.36
CA CYS A 121 -8.30 -19.50 -14.98
C CYS A 121 -9.83 -19.53 -14.81
N ALA A 122 -10.61 -19.28 -15.87
CA ALA A 122 -12.07 -19.18 -15.79
C ALA A 122 -12.73 -20.47 -15.26
N ASP A 123 -12.28 -21.63 -15.73
CA ASP A 123 -12.81 -22.92 -15.27
C ASP A 123 -12.46 -23.20 -13.80
N ALA A 124 -11.27 -22.79 -13.36
CA ALA A 124 -10.84 -22.91 -11.97
C ALA A 124 -11.68 -22.03 -11.05
N LEU A 125 -12.00 -20.80 -11.47
CA LEU A 125 -12.88 -19.90 -10.72
C LEU A 125 -14.30 -20.49 -10.58
N ARG A 126 -14.86 -21.03 -11.66
CA ARG A 126 -16.19 -21.70 -11.63
C ARG A 126 -16.21 -22.90 -10.68
N LEU A 127 -15.13 -23.68 -10.65
CA LEU A 127 -14.99 -24.81 -9.73
C LEU A 127 -15.01 -24.35 -8.26
N LEU A 128 -14.20 -23.34 -7.93
CA LEU A 128 -14.12 -22.78 -6.58
C LEU A 128 -15.46 -22.15 -6.14
N GLU A 129 -16.15 -21.49 -7.06
CA GLU A 129 -17.49 -20.95 -6.83
C GLU A 129 -18.51 -22.07 -6.52
N ALA A 130 -18.47 -23.18 -7.28
CA ALA A 130 -19.32 -24.34 -7.00
C ALA A 130 -19.05 -24.97 -5.62
N GLU A 131 -17.81 -24.88 -5.12
CA GLU A 131 -17.42 -25.27 -3.77
C GLU A 131 -17.75 -24.22 -2.69
N LYS A 132 -18.44 -23.13 -3.06
CA LYS A 132 -18.77 -22.00 -2.18
C LYS A 132 -17.54 -21.30 -1.59
N ARG A 133 -16.41 -21.35 -2.29
CA ARG A 133 -15.18 -20.65 -1.87
C ARG A 133 -15.16 -19.24 -2.45
N SER A 134 -15.00 -18.25 -1.57
CA SER A 134 -14.83 -16.87 -2.01
C SER A 134 -13.41 -16.65 -2.56
N VAL A 135 -13.34 -16.05 -3.76
CA VAL A 135 -12.07 -15.71 -4.41
C VAL A 135 -12.09 -14.23 -4.77
N VAL A 136 -11.05 -13.50 -4.38
CA VAL A 136 -10.86 -12.12 -4.83
C VAL A 136 -9.99 -12.13 -6.08
N LYS A 137 -10.49 -11.55 -7.17
CA LYS A 137 -9.77 -11.52 -8.45
C LYS A 137 -9.17 -10.15 -8.70
N PHE A 138 -7.86 -10.09 -8.96
CA PHE A 138 -7.21 -8.92 -9.52
C PHE A 138 -6.82 -9.15 -10.98
N GLY A 139 -7.06 -8.12 -11.80
CA GLY A 139 -6.77 -8.12 -13.23
C GLY A 139 -7.93 -8.63 -14.10
N PRO A 140 -7.70 -8.71 -15.42
CA PRO A 140 -6.42 -8.48 -16.11
C PRO A 140 -5.97 -7.03 -16.10
N TRP A 141 -4.66 -6.78 -16.26
CA TRP A 141 -4.10 -5.42 -16.35
C TRP A 141 -3.08 -5.31 -17.48
N LYS A 142 -3.05 -4.14 -18.13
CA LYS A 142 -2.10 -3.87 -19.22
C LYS A 142 -0.97 -2.94 -18.76
N ALA A 143 -0.02 -3.51 -18.03
CA ALA A 143 1.16 -2.79 -17.55
C ALA A 143 2.40 -3.70 -17.46
N ALA A 144 3.57 -3.08 -17.28
CA ALA A 144 4.85 -3.78 -17.15
C ALA A 144 5.00 -4.63 -15.87
N PRO A 145 4.47 -4.21 -14.70
CA PRO A 145 4.59 -5.00 -13.45
C PRO A 145 3.98 -6.40 -13.56
N GLN A 146 4.64 -7.34 -12.92
CA GLN A 146 4.31 -8.76 -12.86
C GLN A 146 3.36 -9.07 -11.71
N VAL A 147 2.87 -10.32 -11.68
CA VAL A 147 2.00 -10.83 -10.62
C VAL A 147 2.61 -10.61 -9.22
N LYS A 148 3.91 -10.88 -9.05
CA LYS A 148 4.58 -10.66 -7.77
C LYS A 148 4.54 -9.20 -7.33
N ASP A 149 4.75 -8.26 -8.26
CA ASP A 149 4.70 -6.82 -7.95
C ASP A 149 3.31 -6.40 -7.46
N LEU A 150 2.25 -6.95 -8.07
CA LEU A 150 0.88 -6.73 -7.59
C LEU A 150 0.66 -7.30 -6.19
N LEU A 151 1.09 -8.55 -5.94
CA LEU A 151 0.93 -9.19 -4.63
C LEU A 151 1.66 -8.42 -3.53
N ASP A 152 2.86 -7.93 -3.81
CA ASP A 152 3.61 -7.06 -2.92
C ASP A 152 2.87 -5.73 -2.66
N CYS A 153 2.25 -5.12 -3.69
CA CYS A 153 1.42 -3.93 -3.51
C CYS A 153 0.20 -4.19 -2.61
N VAL A 154 -0.52 -5.29 -2.85
CA VAL A 154 -1.68 -5.70 -2.04
C VAL A 154 -1.26 -5.91 -0.59
N LYS A 155 -0.15 -6.63 -0.36
CA LYS A 155 0.42 -6.81 0.98
C LYS A 155 0.77 -5.48 1.65
N MET A 156 1.44 -4.58 0.92
CA MET A 156 1.83 -3.26 1.43
C MET A 156 0.61 -2.46 1.87
N ASP A 157 -0.45 -2.40 1.05
CA ASP A 157 -1.63 -1.59 1.35
C ASP A 157 -2.49 -2.17 2.46
N ILE A 158 -2.59 -3.50 2.56
CA ILE A 158 -3.23 -4.17 3.71
C ILE A 158 -2.42 -3.92 4.99
N THR A 159 -1.09 -4.00 4.93
CA THR A 159 -0.21 -3.71 6.07
C THR A 159 -0.33 -2.26 6.52
N ALA A 160 -0.46 -1.32 5.58
CA ALA A 160 -0.65 0.10 5.86
C ALA A 160 -1.97 0.39 6.60
N GLN A 161 -2.98 -0.49 6.48
CA GLN A 161 -4.21 -0.42 7.27
C GLN A 161 -4.08 -0.99 8.69
N GLY A 162 -2.90 -1.51 9.06
CA GLY A 162 -2.61 -2.05 10.39
C GLY A 162 -2.76 -3.56 10.54
N TYR A 163 -2.97 -4.30 9.44
CA TYR A 163 -3.05 -5.77 9.51
C TYR A 163 -1.68 -6.43 9.37
N GLN A 164 -1.50 -7.56 10.07
CA GLN A 164 -0.38 -8.46 9.82
C GLN A 164 -0.78 -9.50 8.77
N VAL A 165 -0.14 -9.47 7.60
CA VAL A 165 -0.47 -10.34 6.48
C VAL A 165 0.78 -10.82 5.73
N TYR A 166 0.72 -12.06 5.23
CA TYR A 166 1.63 -12.58 4.22
C TYR A 166 0.85 -13.34 3.16
N TYR A 167 1.49 -13.67 2.04
CA TYR A 167 0.87 -14.48 0.99
C TYR A 167 1.78 -15.63 0.59
N GLU A 168 1.17 -16.72 0.13
CA GLU A 168 1.85 -17.91 -0.37
C GLU A 168 1.13 -18.46 -1.60
N PRO A 169 1.83 -19.18 -2.51
CA PRO A 169 1.17 -19.87 -3.62
C PRO A 169 0.10 -20.84 -3.10
N TYR A 170 -1.06 -20.87 -3.76
CA TYR A 170 -2.13 -21.77 -3.38
C TYR A 170 -1.74 -23.24 -3.63
N SER A 171 -1.87 -24.09 -2.61
CA SER A 171 -1.33 -25.45 -2.63
C SER A 171 -2.37 -26.57 -2.45
N GLU A 172 -3.68 -26.28 -2.47
CA GLU A 172 -4.66 -27.36 -2.28
C GLU A 172 -4.91 -28.21 -3.53
N ARG A 173 -5.25 -29.47 -3.29
CA ARG A 173 -5.46 -30.52 -4.30
C ARG A 173 -6.67 -30.29 -5.22
N THR A 174 -7.56 -29.36 -4.89
CA THR A 174 -8.79 -29.08 -5.64
C THR A 174 -8.51 -28.44 -7.01
N LEU A 175 -7.40 -27.70 -7.14
CA LEU A 175 -6.99 -27.14 -8.41
C LEU A 175 -5.94 -28.02 -9.10
N ARG A 176 -6.07 -28.16 -10.41
CA ARG A 176 -5.03 -28.81 -11.23
C ARG A 176 -3.74 -27.99 -11.16
N ALA A 177 -2.60 -28.67 -11.21
CA ALA A 177 -1.28 -28.04 -11.14
C ALA A 177 -1.06 -26.88 -12.13
N LYS A 178 -1.70 -26.95 -13.31
CA LYS A 178 -1.65 -25.90 -14.33
C LYS A 178 -2.28 -24.56 -13.91
N TYR A 179 -3.04 -24.52 -12.83
CA TYR A 179 -3.69 -23.29 -12.34
C TYR A 179 -2.95 -22.65 -11.16
N PHE A 180 -2.02 -23.35 -10.50
CA PHE A 180 -1.35 -22.86 -9.28
C PHE A 180 -0.56 -21.56 -9.48
N SER A 181 -0.15 -21.24 -10.71
CA SER A 181 0.53 -19.97 -11.02
C SER A 181 -0.35 -18.73 -10.91
N TYR A 182 -1.68 -18.89 -10.78
CA TYR A 182 -2.63 -17.78 -10.75
C TYR A 182 -3.29 -17.56 -9.38
N PHE A 183 -3.17 -18.53 -8.47
CA PHE A 183 -3.89 -18.51 -7.19
C PHE A 183 -2.91 -18.42 -6.02
N TYR A 184 -3.25 -17.55 -5.08
CA TYR A 184 -2.45 -17.25 -3.89
C TYR A 184 -3.35 -17.17 -2.66
N THR A 185 -2.85 -17.62 -1.52
CA THR A 185 -3.54 -17.48 -0.24
C THR A 185 -2.94 -16.32 0.52
N PHE A 186 -3.75 -15.32 0.87
CA PHE A 186 -3.37 -14.27 1.83
C PHE A 186 -3.77 -14.69 3.23
N VAL A 187 -2.78 -14.83 4.11
CA VAL A 187 -2.96 -15.26 5.49
C VAL A 187 -2.87 -14.04 6.42
N PHE A 188 -3.98 -13.73 7.07
CA PHE A 188 -4.07 -12.66 8.08
C PHE A 188 -3.80 -13.24 9.46
N ILE A 189 -3.11 -12.49 10.31
CA ILE A 189 -2.81 -12.84 11.71
C ILE A 189 -3.42 -11.77 12.62
N TRP A 190 -4.25 -12.19 13.57
CA TRP A 190 -5.11 -11.28 14.36
C TRP A 190 -4.59 -10.96 15.77
N TRP A 191 -3.84 -11.86 16.39
CA TRP A 191 -3.12 -11.72 17.66
C TRP A 191 -1.99 -12.74 17.71
#